data_AF-A0A5K1E4L4-F1
#
_entry.id   AF-A0A5K1E4L4-F1
#
_cell.length_a   1.000
_cell.length_b   1.000
_cell.length_c   1.000
_cell.angle_alpha   90.00
_cell.angle_beta   90.00
_cell.angle_gamma   90.00
#
_symmetry.space_group_name_H-M   'P 1'
#
loop_
_entity.id
_entity.type
_entity.pdbx_description
1 polymer ?
#
loop_
_entity_poly.entity_id
_entity_poly.type
_entity_poly.pdbx_seq_one_letter_code
_entity_poly.pdbx_strand_id
1 'polypeptide(L)'
;DFWWWTRLVALQLTNSTGSAAGIACVSESTQCENKDEYMYYDGVHYSTAAYLILVGKAFYSEHPEEVYPFNIARLATESVPKNRAIF
;
A
#
# COMPACT_ATOMS: atom_id res chain seq x y z
N ASP A 1 13.82 -5.57 -3.88
CA ASP A 1 12.72 -6.44 -4.34
C ASP A 1 11.40 -6.10 -3.66
N PHE A 2 10.65 -5.19 -4.29
CA PHE A 2 9.33 -4.68 -3.84
C PHE A 2 8.25 -5.79 -3.73
N TRP A 3 8.55 -6.97 -4.27
CA TRP A 3 7.69 -8.16 -4.30
C TRP A 3 7.72 -9.03 -3.03
N TRP A 4 8.57 -8.72 -2.03
CA TRP A 4 8.55 -9.44 -0.74
C TRP A 4 7.48 -8.90 0.21
N TRP A 5 7.21 -7.59 0.17
CA TRP A 5 6.21 -6.95 1.02
C TRP A 5 4.77 -7.36 0.65
N THR A 6 4.51 -7.61 -0.63
CA THR A 6 3.19 -8.10 -1.09
C THR A 6 2.91 -9.54 -0.67
N ARG A 7 3.92 -10.35 -0.32
CA ARG A 7 3.74 -11.74 0.14
C ARG A 7 3.29 -11.85 1.59
N LEU A 8 3.63 -10.90 2.46
CA LEU A 8 3.24 -10.95 3.87
C LEU A 8 1.76 -10.59 4.08
N VAL A 9 1.20 -9.69 3.27
CA VAL A 9 -0.22 -9.30 3.37
C VAL A 9 -1.15 -10.30 2.68
N ALA A 10 -0.64 -11.11 1.74
CA ALA A 10 -1.40 -12.16 1.07
C ALA A 10 -1.60 -13.44 1.92
N LEU A 11 -0.89 -13.61 3.04
CA LEU A 11 -0.93 -14.86 3.80
C LEU A 11 -2.24 -15.07 4.59
N GLN A 12 -3.10 -14.07 4.74
CA GLN A 12 -4.40 -14.20 5.41
C GLN A 12 -5.58 -14.58 4.49
N LEU A 13 -5.40 -14.72 3.17
CA LEU A 13 -6.51 -14.97 2.24
C LEU A 13 -6.59 -16.38 1.63
N THR A 14 -5.77 -17.34 2.08
CA THR A 14 -5.72 -18.66 1.42
C THR A 14 -6.74 -19.69 1.92
N ASN A 15 -7.74 -19.31 2.73
CA ASN A 15 -8.79 -20.26 3.15
C ASN A 15 -10.20 -19.96 2.60
N SER A 16 -10.31 -19.32 1.44
CA SER A 16 -11.57 -19.23 0.70
C SER A 16 -11.43 -19.97 -0.63
N THR A 17 -11.92 -21.20 -0.64
CA THR A 17 -12.34 -21.89 -1.85
C THR A 17 -13.30 -21.00 -2.63
N GLY A 18 -12.93 -20.55 -3.83
CA GLY A 18 -13.92 -20.10 -4.82
C GLY A 18 -13.58 -18.85 -5.62
N SER A 19 -13.15 -19.11 -6.86
CA SER A 19 -13.33 -18.26 -8.04
C SER A 19 -12.34 -17.09 -8.26
N ALA A 20 -11.77 -17.10 -9.46
CA ALA A 20 -11.14 -15.94 -10.10
C ALA A 20 -12.08 -14.71 -10.22
N ALA A 21 -13.37 -14.85 -9.91
CA ALA A 21 -14.35 -13.75 -9.87
C ALA A 21 -14.06 -12.69 -8.80
N GLY A 22 -13.32 -13.02 -7.73
CA GLY A 22 -12.90 -12.06 -6.72
C GLY A 22 -11.59 -11.34 -7.04
N ILE A 23 -10.88 -11.74 -8.10
CA ILE A 23 -9.52 -11.26 -8.43
C ILE A 23 -9.57 -10.03 -9.36
N ALA A 24 -10.59 -9.92 -10.21
CA ALA A 24 -10.69 -8.89 -11.24
C ALA A 24 -11.94 -8.01 -11.09
N CYS A 25 -11.83 -6.73 -11.48
CA CYS A 25 -12.96 -5.81 -11.56
C CYS A 25 -14.07 -6.35 -12.46
N VAL A 26 -15.31 -6.29 -11.98
CA VAL A 26 -16.51 -6.65 -12.76
C VAL A 26 -17.00 -5.39 -13.49
N SER A 27 -17.07 -5.45 -14.83
CA SER A 27 -17.58 -4.34 -15.65
C SER A 27 -19.01 -3.97 -15.26
N GLU A 28 -19.33 -2.68 -15.26
CA GLU A 28 -20.66 -2.14 -14.90
C GLU A 28 -21.14 -2.50 -13.48
N SER A 29 -20.24 -2.97 -12.61
CA SER A 29 -20.57 -3.20 -11.20
C SER A 29 -20.62 -1.90 -10.41
N THR A 30 -21.53 -1.82 -9.44
CA THR A 30 -21.63 -0.69 -8.52
C THR A 30 -20.59 -0.86 -7.41
N GLN A 31 -19.81 0.19 -7.16
CA GLN A 31 -18.89 0.23 -6.02
C GLN A 31 -19.66 0.20 -4.71
N CYS A 32 -19.09 -0.42 -3.67
CA CYS A 32 -19.60 -0.32 -2.31
C CYS A 32 -19.49 1.12 -1.78
N GLU A 33 -20.52 1.58 -1.08
CA GLU A 33 -20.55 2.94 -0.49
C GLU A 33 -19.50 3.09 0.62
N ASN A 34 -19.24 2.02 1.37
CA ASN A 34 -18.28 1.98 2.48
C ASN A 34 -16.88 1.48 2.06
N LYS A 35 -16.38 1.92 0.90
CA LYS A 35 -15.10 1.48 0.31
C LYS A 35 -13.87 1.64 1.23
N ASP A 36 -13.92 2.57 2.19
CA ASP A 36 -12.81 2.87 3.10
C ASP A 36 -12.70 1.86 4.26
N GLU A 37 -13.71 1.00 4.45
CA GLU A 37 -13.70 -0.06 5.45
C GLU A 37 -13.04 -1.36 4.94
N TYR A 38 -12.72 -1.43 3.65
CA TYR A 38 -12.11 -2.60 3.04
C TYR A 38 -10.61 -2.38 2.81
N MET A 39 -9.83 -3.45 2.99
CA MET A 39 -8.39 -3.45 2.66
C MET A 39 -8.16 -3.30 1.15
N TYR A 40 -9.04 -3.88 0.34
CA TYR A 40 -8.88 -3.94 -1.11
C TYR A 40 -10.00 -3.20 -1.83
N TYR A 41 -9.63 -2.54 -2.93
CA TYR A 41 -10.58 -1.93 -3.86
C TYR A 41 -11.15 -2.97 -4.83
N ASP A 42 -10.29 -3.87 -5.30
CA ASP A 42 -10.64 -5.03 -6.12
C ASP A 42 -9.88 -6.27 -5.60
N GLY A 43 -9.74 -7.32 -6.38
CA GLY A 43 -9.09 -8.54 -5.92
C GLY A 43 -7.58 -8.51 -5.75
N VAL A 44 -6.90 -7.45 -6.20
CA VAL A 44 -5.42 -7.38 -6.19
C VAL A 44 -4.87 -6.00 -5.81
N HIS A 45 -5.68 -4.95 -5.86
CA HIS A 45 -5.29 -3.59 -5.52
C HIS A 45 -5.88 -3.15 -4.17
N TYR A 46 -5.08 -2.47 -3.36
CA TYR A 46 -5.53 -1.90 -2.08
C TYR A 46 -6.56 -0.78 -2.29
N SER A 47 -7.45 -0.60 -1.32
CA SER A 47 -8.30 0.58 -1.24
C SER A 47 -7.48 1.83 -0.99
N THR A 48 -8.04 3.01 -1.32
CA THR A 48 -7.40 4.29 -1.01
C THR A 48 -7.10 4.41 0.48
N ALA A 49 -8.03 4.00 1.35
CA ALA A 49 -7.85 4.03 2.80
C ALA A 49 -6.67 3.16 3.25
N ALA A 50 -6.59 1.92 2.76
CA ALA A 50 -5.46 1.04 3.03
C ALA A 50 -4.13 1.60 2.51
N TYR A 51 -4.15 2.18 1.30
CA TYR A 51 -2.96 2.79 0.70
C TYR A 51 -2.45 3.98 1.51
N LEU A 52 -3.34 4.82 2.07
CA LEU A 52 -2.96 5.93 2.94
C LEU A 52 -2.26 5.47 4.21
N ILE A 53 -2.70 4.36 4.81
CA ILE A 53 -2.04 3.76 5.98
C ILE A 53 -0.63 3.27 5.59
N LEU A 54 -0.50 2.54 4.49
CA LEU A 54 0.79 2.02 4.02
C LEU A 54 1.78 3.14 3.69
N VAL A 55 1.34 4.18 2.99
CA VAL A 55 2.16 5.36 2.68
C VAL A 55 2.54 6.11 3.96
N GLY A 56 1.60 6.26 4.90
CA GLY A 56 1.87 6.87 6.20
C GLY A 56 2.99 6.14 6.95
N LYS A 57 2.93 4.80 7.00
CA LYS A 57 4.00 3.98 7.57
C LYS A 57 5.32 4.13 6.82
N ALA A 58 5.29 3.99 5.49
CA ALA A 58 6.49 4.08 4.66
C ALA A 58 7.20 5.45 4.77
N PHE A 59 6.44 6.53 5.03
CA PHE A 59 6.98 7.87 5.16
C PHE A 59 7.39 8.24 6.59
N TYR A 60 6.57 7.92 7.59
CA TYR A 60 6.69 8.43 8.96
C TYR A 60 7.11 7.39 10.01
N SER A 61 7.06 6.09 9.73
CA SER A 61 7.34 5.09 10.76
C SER A 61 8.80 5.13 11.22
N GLU A 62 8.98 4.94 12.53
CA GLU A 62 10.28 4.81 13.19
C GLU A 62 10.69 3.33 13.34
N HIS A 63 9.77 2.41 13.04
CA HIS A 63 9.97 0.98 13.15
C HIS A 63 10.80 0.43 11.98
N PRO A 64 12.04 -0.06 12.22
CA PRO A 64 12.92 -0.51 11.14
C PRO A 64 12.31 -1.61 10.28
N GLU A 65 11.46 -2.46 10.85
CA GLU A 65 10.73 -3.51 10.15
C GLU A 65 9.71 -2.96 9.13
N GLU A 66 9.17 -1.76 9.33
CA GLU A 66 8.19 -1.12 8.44
C GLU A 66 8.84 -0.27 7.35
N VAL A 67 10.04 0.23 7.62
CA VAL A 67 10.73 1.22 6.77
C VAL A 67 12.13 0.77 6.38
N TYR A 68 12.42 -0.53 6.33
CA TYR A 68 13.74 -1.00 5.90
C TYR A 68 13.99 -0.72 4.40
N PRO A 69 15.17 -0.22 4.00
CA PRO A 69 16.33 0.15 4.84
C PRO A 69 16.27 1.55 5.44
N PHE A 70 15.38 2.42 4.97
CA PHE A 70 15.04 3.73 5.55
C PHE A 70 13.65 4.18 5.06
N ASN A 71 13.03 5.11 5.78
CA ASN A 71 11.75 5.69 5.39
C ASN A 71 11.88 6.67 4.20
N ILE A 72 10.75 6.96 3.55
CA ILE A 72 10.70 7.83 2.36
C ILE A 72 11.10 9.27 2.71
N ALA A 73 10.81 9.75 3.93
CA ALA A 73 11.20 11.09 4.37
C ALA A 73 12.72 11.30 4.31
N ARG A 74 13.50 10.28 4.67
CA ARG A 74 14.96 10.33 4.56
C ARG A 74 15.43 10.45 3.11
N LEU A 75 14.82 9.71 2.18
CA LEU A 75 15.13 9.86 0.75
C LEU A 75 14.79 11.25 0.22
N ALA A 76 13.63 11.78 0.59
CA ALA A 76 13.17 13.08 0.13
C ALA A 76 14.15 14.19 0.59
N THR A 77 14.61 14.12 1.83
CA THR A 77 15.58 15.09 2.39
C THR A 77 16.99 14.94 1.80
N GLU A 78 17.45 13.72 1.52
CA GLU A 78 18.75 13.46 0.87
C GLU A 78 18.77 13.86 -0.62
N SER A 79 17.62 13.80 -1.30
CA SER A 79 17.49 14.17 -2.72
C SER A 79 17.57 15.68 -2.99
N VAL A 80 17.44 16.51 -1.95
CA VAL A 80 17.62 17.95 -2.04
C VAL A 80 19.11 18.26 -1.96
N PRO A 81 19.75 18.80 -3.02
CA PRO A 81 21.13 19.23 -2.94
C PRO A 81 21.27 20.25 -1.80
N LYS A 82 22.24 20.04 -0.89
CA LYS A 82 22.53 20.95 0.24
C LYS A 82 22.73 22.42 -0.18
N ASN A 83 22.94 22.68 -1.47
CA ASN A 83 23.20 23.99 -2.05
C ASN A 83 21.96 24.65 -2.69
N ARG A 84 20.80 23.99 -2.69
CA ARG A 84 19.55 24.60 -3.14
C ARG A 84 18.80 25.15 -1.93
N ALA A 85 19.26 26.30 -1.43
CA ALA A 85 18.40 27.18 -0.65
C ALA A 85 17.23 27.57 -1.57
N ILE A 86 16.03 27.10 -1.23
CA ILE A 86 14.80 27.58 -1.84
C ILE A 86 14.57 28.95 -1.19
N PHE A 87 14.94 30.01 -1.90
CA PHE A 87 14.55 31.39 -1.60
C PHE A 87 13.08 31.59 -1.96
#